data_AF-J8HHA7-F1
#
_entry.id   AF-J8HHA7-F1
#
_cell.length_a   1.000
_cell.length_b   1.000
_cell.length_c   1.000
_cell.angle_alpha   90.00
_cell.angle_beta   90.00
_cell.angle_gamma   90.00
#
_symmetry.space_group_name_H-M   'P 1'
#
loop_
_entity.id
_entity.type
_entity.pdbx_description
1 polymer ?
#
loop_
_entity_poly.entity_id
_entity_poly.type
_entity_poly.pdbx_seq_one_letter_code
_entity_poly.pdbx_strand_id
1 'polypeptide(L)' 'MFQKFKFYLMSILISSMLGGIIIGANFLVHNIYNLVAGKEYHFNMWSSIIIFGVVFISGFSYALKKGPDIFVND' A
#
# COMPACT_ATOMS: atom_id res chain seq x y z
N MET A 1 18.61 -8.81 18.12
CA MET A 1 17.42 -9.57 17.64
C MET A 1 16.16 -8.70 17.65
N PHE A 2 15.79 -8.11 18.79
CA PHE A 2 14.56 -7.31 18.93
C PHE A 2 14.46 -6.11 17.95
N GLN A 3 15.54 -5.36 17.74
CA GLN A 3 15.55 -4.25 16.78
C GLN A 3 15.32 -4.69 15.33
N LYS A 4 15.89 -5.83 14.91
CA LYS A 4 15.66 -6.41 13.58
C LYS A 4 14.20 -6.84 13.42
N PHE A 5 13.62 -7.48 14.45
CA PHE A 5 12.21 -7.85 14.45
C PHE A 5 11.29 -6.62 14.34
N LYS A 6 11.57 -5.57 15.13
CA LYS A 6 10.85 -4.30 15.07
C LYS A 6 10.92 -3.67 13.67
N PHE A 7 12.09 -3.71 13.04
CA PHE A 7 12.30 -3.23 11.67
C PHE A 7 11.42 -3.97 10.65
N TYR A 8 11.40 -5.31 10.68
CA TYR A 8 10.56 -6.08 9.76
C TYR A 8 9.07 -5.78 9.99
N LEU A 9 8.64 -5.69 11.25
CA LEU A 9 7.26 -5.37 11.59
C LEU A 9 6.86 -3.98 11.07
N MET A 10 7.71 -2.97 11.27
CA MET A 10 7.47 -1.62 10.77
C MET A 10 7.44 -1.56 9.24
N SER A 11 8.34 -2.30 8.59
CA SER A 11 8.40 -2.37 7.12
C SER A 11 7.14 -3.00 6.54
N ILE A 12 6.63 -4.08 7.15
CA ILE A 12 5.36 -4.71 6.76
C ILE A 12 4.21 -3.72 6.95
N LEU A 13 4.16 -3.05 8.10
CA LEU A 13 3.07 -2.15 8.46
C LEU A 13 3.00 -0.94 7.51
N ILE A 14 4.14 -0.30 7.23
CA ILE A 14 4.21 0.86 6.32
C ILE A 14 3.88 0.45 4.89
N SER A 15 4.40 -0.69 4.42
CA SER A 15 4.09 -1.19 3.07
C SER A 15 2.61 -1.53 2.90
N SER A 16 2.00 -2.10 3.94
CA SER A 16 0.55 -2.38 3.97
C SER A 16 -0.28 -1.10 3.99
N MET A 17 0.10 -0.11 4.79
CA MET A 17 -0.58 1.20 4.83
C MET A 17 -0.51 1.91 3.47
N LEU A 18 0.67 1.94 2.83
CA LEU A 18 0.83 2.51 1.50
C LEU A 18 -0.04 1.81 0.46
N GLY A 19 -0.04 0.47 0.46
CA GLY A 19 -0.91 -0.33 -0.41
C GLY A 19 -2.39 -0.03 -0.19
N GLY A 20 -2.82 0.05 1.07
CA GLY A 20 -4.20 0.38 1.44
C GLY A 20 -4.63 1.76 1.00
N ILE A 21 -3.79 2.78 1.17
CA ILE A 21 -4.07 4.17 0.74
C ILE A 21 -4.25 4.23 -0.77
N ILE A 22 -3.38 3.58 -1.55
CA ILE A 22 -3.47 3.60 -3.02
C ILE A 22 -4.76 2.94 -3.51
N ILE A 23 -5.15 1.81 -2.91
CA ILE A 23 -6.41 1.15 -3.25
C ILE A 23 -7.61 1.99 -2.84
N GLY A 24 -7.57 2.58 -1.64
CA GLY A 24 -8.62 3.47 -1.16
C GLY A 24 -8.80 4.70 -2.04
N ALA A 25 -7.70 5.30 -2.51
CA ALA A 25 -7.73 6.41 -3.46
C ALA A 25 -8.27 5.99 -4.83
N ASN A 26 -7.80 4.86 -5.36
CA ASN A 26 -8.27 4.32 -6.64
C ASN A 26 -9.79 4.04 -6.59
N PHE A 27 -10.25 3.48 -5.47
CA PHE A 27 -11.66 3.25 -5.19
C PHE A 27 -12.45 4.56 -5.17
N LEU A 28 -12.00 5.53 -4.39
CA LEU A 28 -12.68 6.82 -4.22
C LEU A 28 -12.81 7.55 -5.56
N VAL A 29 -11.73 7.63 -6.36
CA VAL A 29 -11.74 8.26 -7.68
C VAL A 29 -12.70 7.54 -8.63
N HIS A 30 -12.66 6.21 -8.66
CA HIS A 30 -13.53 5.43 -9.53
C HIS A 30 -15.01 5.63 -9.17
N ASN A 31 -15.33 5.71 -7.89
CA ASN A 31 -16.70 5.94 -7.42
C ASN A 31 -17.20 7.35 -7.71
N ILE A 32 -16.37 8.38 -7.48
CA ILE A 32 -16.73 9.76 -7.82
C ILE A 32 -16.96 9.87 -9.33
N TYR A 33 -16.09 9.25 -10.14
CA TYR A 33 -16.25 9.23 -11.58
C TYR A 33 -17.56 8.55 -12.02
N ASN A 34 -17.86 7.37 -11.48
CA ASN A 34 -19.09 6.64 -11.83
C ASN A 34 -20.34 7.39 -11.38
N LEU A 35 -20.30 8.03 -10.20
CA LEU A 35 -21.39 8.87 -9.70
C LEU A 35 -21.66 10.06 -10.63
N VAL A 36 -20.60 10.78 -11.05
CA VAL A 36 -20.72 11.91 -11.98
C VAL A 36 -21.19 11.45 -13.37
N ALA A 37 -20.73 10.28 -13.82
CA ALA A 37 -21.10 9.71 -15.11
C ALA A 37 -22.48 9.01 -15.12
N GLY A 38 -23.18 8.94 -13.99
CA GLY A 38 -24.45 8.23 -13.86
C GLY A 38 -24.34 6.71 -14.13
N LYS A 39 -23.16 6.13 -13.93
CA LYS A 39 -22.87 4.71 -14.17
C LYS A 39 -23.03 3.88 -12.91
N GLU A 40 -23.43 2.62 -13.08
CA GLU A 40 -23.54 1.67 -11.99
C GLU A 40 -22.18 1.41 -11.33
N TYR A 41 -22.22 1.15 -10.02
CA TYR A 41 -21.05 0.84 -9.23
C TYR A 41 -20.61 -0.60 -9.48
N HIS A 42 -19.35 -0.79 -9.89
CA HIS A 42 -18.76 -2.12 -10.00
C HIS A 42 -17.34 -2.13 -9.42
N PHE A 43 -17.16 -2.87 -8.33
CA PHE A 43 -15.86 -3.00 -7.69
C PHE A 43 -15.08 -4.20 -8.25
N ASN A 44 -13.95 -3.94 -8.91
CA ASN A 44 -13.06 -5.01 -9.37
C ASN A 44 -12.07 -5.39 -8.25
N MET A 45 -12.43 -6.42 -7.49
CA MET A 45 -11.63 -6.94 -6.38
C MET A 45 -10.27 -7.49 -6.86
N TRP A 46 -10.21 -8.10 -8.06
CA TRP A 46 -8.98 -8.64 -8.64
C TRP A 46 -7.95 -7.55 -8.95
N SER A 47 -8.39 -6.46 -9.56
CA SER A 47 -7.52 -5.32 -9.86
C SER A 47 -6.95 -4.71 -8.58
N SER A 48 -7.77 -4.61 -7.53
CA SER A 48 -7.35 -4.08 -6.23
C SER A 48 -6.29 -4.94 -5.56
N ILE A 49 -6.42 -6.27 -5.63
CA ILE A 49 -5.42 -7.22 -5.08
C ILE A 49 -4.08 -7.09 -5.82
N ILE A 50 -4.11 -6.95 -7.15
CA ILE A 50 -2.89 -6.79 -7.95
C ILE A 50 -2.18 -5.49 -7.59
N ILE A 51 -2.92 -4.38 -7.51
CA ILE A 51 -2.36 -3.07 -7.13
C ILE A 51 -1.79 -3.13 -5.71
N PHE A 52 -2.50 -3.76 -4.77
CA PHE A 52 -2.00 -3.99 -3.41
C PHE A 52 -0.66 -4.72 -3.44
N GLY A 53 -0.60 -5.85 -4.12
CA GLY A 53 0.58 -6.72 -4.15
C GLY A 53 1.80 -5.99 -4.72
N VAL A 54 1.63 -5.24 -5.82
CA VAL A 54 2.73 -4.47 -6.43
C VAL A 54 3.25 -3.41 -5.47
N VAL A 55 2.37 -2.61 -4.86
CA VAL A 55 2.77 -1.56 -3.92
C VAL A 55 3.40 -2.17 -2.67
N PHE A 56 2.82 -3.23 -2.14
CA PHE A 56 3.31 -3.89 -0.94
C PHE A 56 4.71 -4.48 -1.16
N ILE A 57 4.91 -5.26 -2.23
CA ILE A 57 6.19 -5.91 -2.52
C ILE A 57 7.26 -4.87 -2.82
N SER A 58 6.94 -3.83 -3.60
CA SER A 58 7.90 -2.77 -3.92
C SER A 58 8.28 -1.95 -2.69
N GLY A 59 7.30 -1.54 -1.87
CA GLY A 59 7.54 -0.81 -0.62
C GLY A 59 8.34 -1.62 0.38
N PHE A 60 8.01 -2.90 0.52
CA PHE A 60 8.70 -3.80 1.44
C PHE A 60 10.13 -4.06 0.97
N SER A 61 10.32 -4.36 -0.32
CA SER A 61 11.66 -4.56 -0.90
C SER A 61 12.53 -3.31 -0.78
N TYR A 62 11.94 -2.12 -0.93
CA TYR A 62 12.65 -0.85 -0.74
C TYR A 62 13.11 -0.68 0.70
N ALA A 63 12.23 -0.95 1.69
CA ALA A 63 12.59 -0.90 3.10
C ALA A 63 13.73 -1.88 3.41
N LEU A 64 13.63 -3.13 2.93
CA LEU A 64 14.69 -4.14 3.09
C LEU A 64 16.04 -3.69 2.50
N LYS A 65 16.03 -3.07 1.33
CA LYS A 65 17.25 -2.57 0.66
C LYS A 65 17.93 -1.46 1.45
N LYS A 66 17.16 -0.56 2.06
CA LYS A 66 17.66 0.56 2.88
C LYS A 66 18.11 0.12 4.27
N GLY A 67 17.55 -0.97 4.78
CA GLY A 67 17.89 -1.49 6.10
C GLY A 67 17.31 -0.66 7.26
N PRO A 68 17.64 -1.04 8.51
CA PRO A 68 17.03 -0.47 9.71
C PRO A 68 17.30 1.03 9.92
N ASP A 69 18.34 1.56 9.30
CA ASP A 69 18.71 2.98 9.38
C ASP A 69 17.70 3.90 8.69
N ILE A 70 16.80 3.37 7.85
CA ILE A 70 15.74 4.15 7.21
C ILE A 70 14.75 4.78 8.22
N PHE A 71 14.70 4.26 9.45
CA PHE A 71 13.83 4.74 10.51
C PHE A 71 14.58 5.50 11.61
N VAL A 72 15.89 5.71 11.43
CA VAL A 72 16.73 6.49 12.33
C VAL A 72 17.00 7.81 11.62
N ASN A 73 16.39 8.90 12.11
CA ASN A 73 16.85 10.24 11.75
C ASN A 73 18.11 10.51 12.57
N ASP A 74 19.21 10.86 11.91
CA ASP A 74 20.27 11.67 12.52
C ASP A 74 19.73 13.08 12.87
#